data_AF-A0A836W1B3-F1
#
_entry.id   AF-A0A836W1B3-F1
#
_cell.length_a   1.000
_cell.length_b   1.000
_cell.length_c   1.000
_cell.angle_alpha   90.00
_cell.angle_beta   90.00
_cell.angle_gamma   90.00
#
_symmetry.space_group_name_H-M   'P 1'
#
loop_
_entity.id
_entity.type
_entity.pdbx_description
1 polymer ?
#
loop_
_entity_poly.entity_id
_entity_poly.type
_entity_poly.pdbx_seq_one_letter_code
_entity_poly.pdbx_strand_id
1 'polypeptide(L)' 'KNLDIRLREDTSMAIHVAEDPLTCVARGCGKILDTPERYEKVLLHHRRSI' A
#
# COMPACT_ATOMS: atom_id res chain seq x y z
N LYS A 1 -13.51 -15.36 -4.32
CA LYS A 1 -14.18 -14.76 -3.14
C LYS A 1 -13.84 -15.62 -1.92
N ASN A 2 -13.68 -15.05 -0.72
CA ASN A 2 -13.32 -15.73 0.55
C ASN A 2 -11.82 -15.96 0.82
N LEU A 3 -10.92 -15.24 0.15
CA LEU A 3 -9.48 -15.33 0.44
C LEU A 3 -9.16 -14.82 1.86
N ASP A 4 -9.85 -13.78 2.29
CA ASP A 4 -9.75 -13.18 3.61
C ASP A 4 -10.13 -14.16 4.74
N ILE A 5 -11.15 -14.99 4.52
CA ILE A 5 -11.57 -16.04 5.47
C ILE A 5 -10.49 -17.10 5.59
N ARG A 6 -9.99 -17.60 4.44
CA ARG A 6 -8.96 -18.65 4.43
C ARG A 6 -7.67 -18.19 5.12
N LEU A 7 -7.23 -16.96 4.83
CA LEU A 7 -6.05 -16.39 5.48
C LEU A 7 -6.24 -16.22 6.99
N ARG A 8 -7.43 -15.86 7.44
CA ARG A 8 -7.74 -15.72 8.88
C ARG A 8 -7.63 -17.07 9.60
N GLU A 9 -8.17 -18.13 9.02
CA GLU A 9 -8.08 -19.49 9.57
C GLU A 9 -6.63 -19.98 9.64
N ASP A 10 -5.86 -19.80 8.57
CA ASP A 10 -4.48 -20.31 8.47
C ASP A 10 -3.49 -19.53 9.35
N THR A 11 -3.69 -18.23 9.51
CA THR A 11 -2.75 -17.37 10.23
C THR A 11 -3.16 -17.10 11.66
N SER A 12 -4.43 -17.35 12.03
CA SER A 12 -5.02 -16.91 13.29
C SER A 12 -4.89 -15.38 13.53
N MET A 13 -4.74 -14.60 12.46
CA MET A 13 -4.64 -13.15 12.50
C MET A 13 -5.89 -12.47 11.94
N ALA A 14 -6.15 -11.23 12.39
CA ALA A 14 -7.21 -10.41 11.83
C ALA A 14 -6.88 -10.01 10.38
N ILE A 15 -7.74 -10.42 9.44
CA ILE A 15 -7.64 -10.08 8.02
C ILE A 15 -8.78 -9.12 7.65
N HIS A 16 -8.44 -8.02 6.99
CA HIS A 16 -9.38 -6.98 6.56
C HIS A 16 -9.25 -6.74 5.06
N VAL A 17 -10.39 -6.69 4.37
CA VAL A 17 -10.44 -6.23 2.98
C VAL A 17 -10.57 -4.71 2.99
N ALA A 18 -9.74 -4.02 2.21
CA ALA A 18 -9.85 -2.57 2.07
C ALA A 18 -11.22 -2.18 1.49
N GLU A 19 -11.69 -0.98 1.82
CA GLU A 19 -12.97 -0.44 1.34
C GLU A 19 -13.05 -0.36 -0.19
N ASP A 20 -11.94 0.01 -0.84
CA ASP A 20 -11.82 0.17 -2.29
C ASP A 20 -10.55 -0.52 -2.83
N PRO A 21 -10.54 -1.87 -2.84
CA PRO A 21 -9.32 -2.65 -3.02
C PRO A 21 -8.75 -2.55 -4.45
N LEU A 22 -9.60 -2.21 -5.43
CA LEU A 22 -9.19 -2.14 -6.83
C LEU A 22 -8.42 -0.85 -7.14
N THR A 23 -8.67 0.23 -6.41
CA THR A 23 -8.00 1.53 -6.66
C THR A 23 -7.05 1.95 -5.54
N CYS A 24 -6.92 1.17 -4.46
CA CYS A 24 -6.06 1.47 -3.30
C CYS A 24 -4.65 1.95 -3.69
N VAL A 25 -4.04 1.33 -4.71
CA VAL A 25 -2.70 1.69 -5.18
C VAL A 25 -2.70 3.07 -5.83
N ALA A 26 -3.57 3.31 -6.81
CA ALA A 26 -3.66 4.59 -7.51
C ALA A 26 -3.98 5.74 -6.54
N ARG A 27 -4.91 5.52 -5.61
CA ARG A 27 -5.25 6.50 -4.55
C ARG A 27 -4.09 6.75 -3.60
N GLY A 28 -3.35 5.70 -3.22
CA GLY A 28 -2.13 5.82 -2.42
C GLY A 28 -1.06 6.66 -3.12
N CYS A 29 -0.84 6.42 -4.42
CA CYS A 29 0.07 7.22 -5.24
C CYS A 29 -0.37 8.69 -5.30
N GLY A 30 -1.66 8.98 -5.52
CA GLY A 30 -2.19 10.35 -5.50
C GLY A 30 -1.85 11.09 -4.20
N LYS A 31 -2.05 10.44 -3.04
CA LYS A 31 -1.71 11.03 -1.73
C LYS A 31 -0.22 11.36 -1.58
N ILE A 32 0.67 10.55 -2.19
CA ILE A 32 2.10 10.83 -2.19
C ILE A 32 2.41 12.05 -3.06
N LEU A 33 1.77 12.17 -4.21
CA LEU A 33 1.94 13.33 -5.10
C LEU A 33 1.42 14.63 -4.47
N ASP A 34 0.37 14.56 -3.65
CA ASP A 34 -0.18 15.73 -2.94
C ASP A 34 0.74 16.23 -1.81
N THR A 35 1.59 15.38 -1.23
CA THR A 35 2.49 15.75 -0.11
C THR A 35 3.79 14.96 -0.14
N PRO A 36 4.64 15.13 -1.17
CA PRO A 36 5.80 14.28 -1.42
C PRO A 36 6.84 14.34 -0.30
N GLU A 37 6.99 15.48 0.38
CA GLU A 37 7.96 15.68 1.47
C GLU A 37 7.66 14.75 2.65
N ARG A 38 6.38 14.45 2.91
CA ARG A 38 5.97 13.51 3.97
C ARG A 38 6.43 12.07 3.70
N TYR A 39 6.61 11.73 2.43
CA TYR A 39 6.90 10.37 1.97
C TYR A 39 8.33 10.20 1.45
N GLU A 40 9.21 11.17 1.69
CA GLU A 40 10.61 11.16 1.21
C GLU A 40 11.33 9.84 1.48
N LYS A 41 11.13 9.24 2.67
CA LYS A 41 11.77 7.97 3.07
C LYS A 41 11.41 6.77 2.19
N VAL A 42 10.28 6.81 1.49
CA VAL A 42 9.81 5.70 0.64
C VAL A 42 9.94 6.02 -0.85
N LEU A 43 10.34 7.25 -1.20
CA LEU A 43 10.59 7.63 -2.58
C LEU A 43 12.00 7.19 -3.02
N LEU A 44 12.08 6.60 -4.21
CA LEU A 44 13.35 6.23 -4.81
C LEU A 44 14.09 7.49 -5.27
N HIS A 45 15.30 7.67 -4.73
CA HIS A 45 16.19 8.74 -5.15
C HIS A 45 17.24 8.16 -6.09
N HIS A 46 17.25 8.61 -7.34
CA HIS A 46 18.37 8.31 -8.23
C HIS A 46 19.61 9.04 -7.72
N ARG A 47 20.55 8.31 -7.11
CA ARG A 47 21.93 8.82 -6.98
C ARG A 47 22.54 8.80 -8.37
N ARG A 48 22.71 9.97 -8.98
CA ARG A 48 23.61 10.09 -10.13
C ARG A 48 25.02 9.89 -9.58
N SER A 49 25.63 8.76 -9.93
CA SER A 49 27.07 8.61 -9.81
C SER A 49 27.67 9.52 -10.86
N ILE A 50 28.26 10.63 -10.41
CA ILE A 50 29.21 11.41 -11.20
C ILE A 50 30.58 10.79 -10.96
#